data_AF-A0A3S9VAT0-F1
#
_entry.id   AF-A0A3S9VAT0-F1
#
_cell.length_a   1.000
_cell.length_b   1.000
_cell.length_c   1.000
_cell.angle_alpha   90.00
_cell.angle_beta   90.00
_cell.angle_gamma   90.00
#
_symmetry.space_group_name_H-M   'P 1'
#
loop_
_entity.id
_entity.type
_entity.pdbx_description
1 polymer ?
#
loop_
_entity_poly.entity_id
_entity_poly.type
_entity_poly.pdbx_seq_one_letter_code
_entity_poly.pdbx_strand_id
1 'polypeptide(L)' 'MDISLAAQLESVLRKAAGEETSLTSMTVDYGASDVGDDLESKSWVERATKSLVFVQAELRRADGGLAASASAIFRRAGN' A
#
# COMPACT_ATOMS: atom_id res chain seq x y z
N MET A 1 -12.87 -15.83 -0.83
CA MET A 1 -12.29 -15.25 -2.06
C MET A 1 -10.97 -14.68 -1.62
N ASP A 2 -9.86 -15.24 -2.08
CA ASP A 2 -8.54 -14.71 -1.70
C ASP A 2 -8.35 -13.33 -2.31
N ILE A 3 -8.04 -12.35 -1.47
CA ILE A 3 -7.74 -10.99 -1.89
C ILE A 3 -6.28 -10.97 -2.32
N SER A 4 -6.00 -10.56 -3.57
CA SER A 4 -4.63 -10.47 -4.07
C SER A 4 -3.78 -9.52 -3.20
N LEU A 5 -2.48 -9.77 -3.11
CA LEU A 5 -1.54 -8.90 -2.39
C LEU A 5 -1.64 -7.44 -2.87
N ALA A 6 -1.84 -7.23 -4.18
CA ALA A 6 -2.06 -5.89 -4.74
C ALA A 6 -3.32 -5.22 -4.18
N ALA A 7 -4.44 -5.94 -4.10
CA ALA A 7 -5.69 -5.39 -3.56
C ALA A 7 -5.59 -5.13 -2.04
N GLN A 8 -4.90 -5.99 -1.30
CA GLN A 8 -4.61 -5.77 0.12
C GLN A 8 -3.73 -4.51 0.31
N LEU A 9 -2.63 -4.38 -0.44
CA LEU A 9 -1.75 -3.22 -0.43
C LEU A 9 -2.50 -1.93 -0.79
N GLU A 10 -3.32 -1.95 -1.83
CA GLU A 10 -4.12 -0.79 -2.22
C GLU A 10 -5.05 -0.33 -1.09
N SER A 11 -5.70 -1.25 -0.40
CA SER A 11 -6.56 -0.95 0.76
C SER A 11 -5.77 -0.28 1.89
N VAL A 12 -4.59 -0.80 2.21
CA VAL A 12 -3.72 -0.24 3.26
C VAL A 12 -3.18 1.14 2.86
N LEU A 13 -2.73 1.29 1.61
CA LEU A 13 -2.25 2.56 1.07
C LEU A 13 -3.34 3.63 1.05
N ARG A 14 -4.58 3.28 0.66
CA ARG A 14 -5.74 4.20 0.68
C ARG A 14 -6.02 4.72 2.09
N LYS A 15 -5.99 3.84 3.09
CA LYS A 15 -6.16 4.24 4.50
C LYS A 15 -5.09 5.23 4.95
N ALA A 16 -3.84 5.01 4.56
CA ALA A 16 -2.75 5.93 4.89
C ALA A 16 -2.76 7.25 4.10
N ALA A 17 -3.28 7.24 2.87
CA ALA A 17 -3.39 8.44 2.04
C ALA A 17 -4.51 9.40 2.50
N GLY A 18 -5.59 8.86 3.06
CA GLY A 18 -6.79 9.59 3.50
C GLY A 18 -7.93 9.59 2.48
N GLU A 19 -9.16 9.75 2.98
CA GLU A 19 -10.42 9.55 2.23
C GLU A 19 -10.60 10.56 1.07
N GLU A 20 -10.08 11.78 1.20
CA GLU A 20 -10.17 12.85 0.20
C GLU A 20 -9.08 12.76 -0.89
N THR A 21 -8.60 11.55 -1.16
CA THR A 21 -7.55 11.30 -2.15
C THR A 21 -7.92 10.22 -3.16
N SER A 22 -7.39 10.35 -4.38
CA SER A 22 -7.61 9.38 -5.46
C SER A 22 -6.27 8.79 -5.90
N LEU A 23 -6.22 7.45 -6.00
CA LEU A 23 -5.03 6.73 -6.44
C LEU A 23 -4.68 7.13 -7.88
N THR A 24 -3.45 7.56 -8.09
CA THR A 24 -2.91 7.95 -9.40
C THR A 24 -2.06 6.84 -10.00
N SER A 25 -1.17 6.26 -9.18
CA SER A 25 -0.32 5.13 -9.56
C SER A 25 0.03 4.30 -8.33
N MET A 26 0.25 3.01 -8.55
CA MET A 26 0.76 2.07 -7.56
C MET A 26 1.77 1.16 -8.24
N THR A 27 2.95 1.02 -7.64
CA THR A 27 3.97 0.05 -8.01
C THR A 27 4.05 -0.99 -6.91
N VAL A 28 4.02 -2.28 -7.27
CA VAL A 28 4.07 -3.40 -6.34
C VAL A 28 5.30 -4.26 -6.64
N ASP A 29 6.09 -4.51 -5.60
CA ASP A 29 7.21 -5.44 -5.63
C ASP A 29 6.82 -6.70 -4.85
N TYR A 30 6.83 -7.85 -5.51
CA TYR A 30 6.44 -9.13 -4.92
C TYR A 30 7.66 -9.87 -4.37
N GLY A 31 7.53 -10.41 -3.16
CA GLY A 31 8.53 -11.29 -2.55
C GLY A 31 8.53 -12.70 -3.16
N ALA A 32 9.60 -13.45 -2.94
CA ALA A 32 9.87 -14.72 -3.62
C ALA A 32 9.11 -15.96 -3.07
N SER A 33 8.34 -15.84 -1.98
CA SER A 33 7.80 -17.00 -1.25
C SER A 33 6.26 -17.06 -1.29
N ASP A 34 5.70 -18.23 -1.02
CA ASP A 34 4.26 -18.46 -0.91
C ASP A 34 3.58 -17.46 0.03
N VAL A 35 2.37 -17.07 -0.34
CA VAL A 35 1.52 -16.20 0.47
C VAL A 35 0.91 -17.08 1.56
N GLY A 36 1.43 -16.99 2.78
CA GLY A 36 0.74 -17.53 3.95
C GLY A 36 -0.53 -16.72 4.24
N ASP A 37 -1.51 -17.33 4.88
CA ASP A 37 -2.83 -16.72 5.09
C ASP A 37 -2.81 -15.53 6.06
N ASP A 38 -1.81 -15.46 6.95
CA ASP A 38 -1.68 -14.39 7.95
C ASP A 38 -0.59 -13.37 7.55
N LEU A 39 -1.03 -12.22 7.04
CA LEU A 39 -0.17 -11.09 6.69
C LEU A 39 -0.38 -9.92 7.64
N GLU A 40 0.72 -9.39 8.16
CA GLU A 40 0.76 -8.12 8.87
C GLU A 40 1.00 -6.97 7.88
N SER A 41 0.21 -5.91 8.01
CA SER A 41 0.34 -4.73 7.15
C SER A 41 0.92 -3.53 7.88
N LYS A 42 1.83 -2.82 7.23
CA LYS A 42 2.33 -1.52 7.67
C LYS A 42 2.25 -0.52 6.53
N SER A 43 1.96 0.74 6.83
CA SER A 43 2.00 1.83 5.86
C SER A 43 2.37 3.16 6.49
N TRP A 44 2.95 4.05 5.70
CA TRP A 44 3.32 5.38 6.13
C TRP A 44 3.30 6.36 4.94
N VAL A 45 3.09 7.63 5.25
CA VAL A 45 3.26 8.72 4.28
C VAL A 45 4.74 9.08 4.24
N GLU A 46 5.36 8.87 3.09
CA GLU A 46 6.77 9.24 2.87
C GLU A 46 6.89 10.75 2.64
N ARG A 47 5.95 11.32 1.88
CA ARG A 47 5.92 12.76 1.54
C ARG A 47 4.50 13.20 1.23
N ALA A 48 4.17 14.45 1.55
CA ALA A 48 2.95 15.10 1.08
C ALA A 48 3.25 16.49 0.51
N THR A 49 2.48 16.89 -0.49
CA THR A 49 2.45 18.24 -1.06
C THR A 49 1.04 18.82 -0.97
N LYS A 50 0.81 20.00 -1.56
CA LYS A 50 -0.54 20.57 -1.66
C LYS A 50 -1.50 19.64 -2.43
N SER A 51 -1.02 18.97 -3.48
CA SER A 51 -1.85 18.21 -4.42
C SER A 51 -1.61 16.71 -4.41
N LEU A 52 -0.48 16.23 -3.85
CA LEU A 52 -0.10 14.82 -3.90
C LEU A 52 0.25 14.27 -2.51
N VAL A 53 0.00 12.98 -2.30
CA VAL A 53 0.45 12.20 -1.14
C VAL A 53 1.19 10.98 -1.66
N PHE A 54 2.43 10.79 -1.20
CA PHE A 54 3.28 9.66 -1.52
C PHE A 54 3.26 8.71 -0.33
N VAL A 55 2.79 7.49 -0.54
CA VAL A 55 2.54 6.52 0.51
C VAL A 55 3.29 5.23 0.19
N GLN A 56 3.86 4.61 1.21
CA GLN A 56 4.45 3.28 1.12
C GLN A 56 3.70 2.31 2.02
N ALA A 57 3.70 1.04 1.63
CA ALA A 57 3.16 -0.05 2.42
C ALA A 57 3.96 -1.34 2.25
N GLU A 58 3.93 -2.16 3.29
CA GLU A 58 4.49 -3.51 3.31
C GLU A 58 3.43 -4.48 3.81
N LEU A 59 3.40 -5.66 3.21
CA LEU A 59 2.77 -6.86 3.75
C LEU A 59 3.87 -7.83 4.14
N ARG A 60 3.87 -8.25 5.40
CA ARG A 60 4.85 -9.20 5.96
C ARG A 60 4.14 -10.45 6.45
N ARG A 61 4.78 -11.59 6.30
CA ARG A 61 4.33 -12.86 6.89
C ARG A 61 4.60 -12.85 8.39
N ALA A 62 3.99 -13.79 9.13
CA ALA A 62 4.22 -13.97 10.55
C ALA A 62 5.70 -14.23 10.94
N ASP A 63 6.51 -14.74 10.02
CA ASP A 63 7.97 -14.91 10.20
C ASP A 63 8.78 -13.62 9.98
N GLY A 64 8.10 -12.50 9.68
CA GLY A 64 8.70 -11.20 9.36
C GLY A 64 9.15 -11.04 7.91
N GLY A 65 9.06 -12.10 7.10
CA GLY A 65 9.43 -12.11 5.69
C GLY A 65 8.51 -11.25 4.83
N LEU A 66 9.08 -10.47 3.91
CA LEU A 66 8.30 -9.59 3.03
C LEU A 66 7.49 -10.42 2.02
N ALA A 67 6.17 -10.26 2.04
CA ALA A 67 5.27 -10.85 1.04
C ALA A 67 5.16 -9.95 -0.18
N ALA A 68 4.93 -8.65 0.04
CA ALA A 68 5.02 -7.63 -0.99
C ALA A 68 5.22 -6.24 -0.36
N SER A 69 5.80 -5.32 -1.12
CA SER A 69 5.81 -3.90 -0.80
C SER A 69 5.17 -3.11 -1.93
N ALA A 70 4.64 -1.93 -1.61
CA ALA A 70 4.15 -1.02 -2.63
C ALA A 70 4.51 0.43 -2.31
N SER A 71 4.69 1.19 -3.38
CA SER A 71 4.68 2.64 -3.35
C SER A 71 3.51 3.15 -4.19
N ALA A 72 2.82 4.16 -3.69
CA ALA A 72 1.68 4.75 -4.39
C ALA A 72 1.69 6.27 -4.29
N ILE A 73 1.13 6.88 -5.34
CA ILE A 73 0.90 8.31 -5.42
C ILE A 73 -0.61 8.51 -5.45
N PHE A 74 -1.09 9.34 -4.54
CA PHE A 74 -2.48 9.78 -4.48
C PHE A 74 -2.55 11.27 -4.81
N ARG A 75 -3.58 11.68 -5.55
CA ARG A 75 -3.93 13.09 -5.73
C ARG A 75 -4.98 13.50 -4.70
N ARG A 76 -4.88 14.70 -4.14
CA ARG A 76 -5.99 15.32 -3.42
C ARG A 76 -7.01 15.84 -4.42
N ALA A 77 -8.29 15.83 -4.06
CA ALA A 77 -9.28 16.62 -4.79
C ALA A 77 -8.79 18.08 -4.84
N GLY A 78 -8.84 18.68 -6.04
CA GLY A 78 -8.53 20.10 -6.16
C GLY A 78 -9.61 20.89 -5.42
N ASN A 79 -9.20 21.73 -4.48
CA ASN A 79 -10.03 22.84 -4.02
C ASN A 79 -10.21 23.85 -5.16
#